data_AF-A0A973UWH7-F1
#
_entry.id   AF-A0A973UWH7-F1
#
_cell.length_a   1.000
_cell.length_b   1.000
_cell.length_c   1.000
_cell.angle_alpha   90.00
_cell.angle_beta   90.00
_cell.angle_gamma   90.00
#
_symmetry.space_group_name_H-M   'P 1'
#
loop_
_entity.id
_entity.type
_entity.pdbx_description
1 polymer ?
#
loop_
_entity_poly.entity_id
_entity_poly.type
_entity_poly.pdbx_seq_one_letter_code
_entity_poly.pdbx_strand_id
1 'polypeptide(L)'
;MVFVRGTNNGLYANSNATGWQPLGGALIDAPAASANSTGGVDVVVRGTDRALWTRAFRSGTWSASYQRAWAPSAPTPPPASRLGTDWTRIPTSSKVIALTFDAGGNDRGLASIRRTLQLKNVPATFFLTGAWTRSFPTRANEVAVAGFRVGNHTDTHPHLPALTTDAAVRAQINTAEEAILRGTGADPRPLFRFPFGDVNSRVLGIVNDEGYVAVRWTVDSLGWQGTSGGTVQQVVDRVLAGAQPGAIVLMHVGSNPDDGTTFDAAALPQIIDGFRARGYTFVTLNALVR
;
A
#
# COMPACT_ATOMS: atom_id res chain seq x y z
N MET A 1 -8.32 28.40 16.72
CA MET A 1 -7.02 27.80 16.37
C MET A 1 -7.25 26.83 15.21
N VAL A 2 -6.31 26.75 14.28
CA VAL A 2 -6.31 25.80 13.16
C VAL A 2 -5.24 24.75 13.39
N PHE A 3 -5.52 23.51 13.02
CA PHE A 3 -4.60 22.39 13.15
C PHE A 3 -4.40 21.71 11.81
N VAL A 4 -3.16 21.29 11.52
CA VAL A 4 -2.84 20.57 10.29
C VAL A 4 -1.76 19.52 10.55
N ARG A 5 -1.80 18.45 9.76
CA ARG A 5 -0.69 17.51 9.61
C ARG A 5 0.30 18.09 8.60
N GLY A 6 1.54 18.33 9.01
CA GLY A 6 2.61 18.75 8.11
C GLY A 6 3.04 17.62 7.17
N THR A 7 3.81 17.96 6.12
CA THR A 7 4.38 16.98 5.18
C THR A 7 5.38 16.02 5.82
N ASN A 8 5.93 16.39 6.99
CA ASN A 8 6.75 15.54 7.85
C ASN A 8 5.91 14.71 8.84
N ASN A 9 4.60 14.68 8.68
CA ASN A 9 3.63 14.01 9.55
C ASN A 9 3.51 14.61 10.97
N GLY A 10 4.13 15.75 11.27
CA GLY A 10 3.97 16.43 12.55
C GLY A 10 2.62 17.14 12.68
N LEU A 11 2.10 17.28 13.90
CA LEU A 11 0.98 18.18 14.17
C LEU A 11 1.50 19.63 14.19
N TYR A 12 0.79 20.54 13.54
CA TYR A 12 1.04 21.98 13.59
C TYR A 12 -0.23 22.72 13.99
N ALA A 13 -0.06 23.80 14.75
CA ALA A 13 -1.16 24.67 15.16
C ALA A 13 -0.90 26.12 14.77
N ASN A 14 -1.96 26.86 14.45
CA ASN A 14 -1.91 28.30 14.22
C ASN A 14 -3.09 28.99 14.91
N SER A 15 -2.80 30.03 15.69
CA SER A 15 -3.77 30.85 16.41
C SER A 15 -3.92 32.26 15.84
N ASN A 16 -3.39 32.52 14.63
CA ASN A 16 -3.25 33.81 13.95
C ASN A 16 -2.31 34.82 14.64
N ALA A 17 -2.00 34.65 15.93
CA ALA A 17 -1.16 35.58 16.70
C ALA A 17 0.36 35.27 16.62
N THR A 18 0.75 34.01 16.42
CA THR A 18 2.15 33.55 16.58
C THR A 18 2.68 32.74 15.40
N GLY A 19 1.96 32.74 14.26
CA GLY A 19 2.26 31.88 13.11
C GLY A 19 2.05 30.38 13.40
N TRP A 20 2.54 29.55 12.48
CA TRP A 20 2.49 28.08 12.62
C TRP A 20 3.52 27.60 13.65
N GLN A 21 3.06 26.84 14.64
CA GLN A 21 3.88 26.27 15.71
C GLN A 21 3.87 24.74 15.62
N PRO A 22 5.03 24.07 15.66
CA PRO A 22 5.09 22.63 15.68
C PRO A 22 4.62 22.09 17.03
N LEU A 23 3.72 21.12 16.99
CA LEU A 23 3.23 20.40 18.14
C LEU A 23 3.78 18.96 18.24
N GLY A 24 4.72 18.59 17.36
CA GLY A 24 5.37 17.29 17.34
C GLY A 24 4.42 16.13 17.00
N GLY A 25 4.87 14.91 17.27
CA GLY A 25 4.15 13.68 16.94
C GLY A 25 4.38 13.20 15.50
N ALA A 26 3.93 11.98 15.22
CA ALA A 26 3.92 11.37 13.88
C ALA A 26 2.51 10.88 13.58
N LEU A 27 1.78 11.68 12.83
CA LEU A 27 0.37 11.49 12.52
C LEU A 27 0.25 10.69 11.23
N ILE A 28 -0.77 9.84 11.16
CA ILE A 28 -1.13 9.12 9.92
C ILE A 28 -2.34 9.71 9.21
N ASP A 29 -3.09 10.61 9.88
CA ASP A 29 -4.28 11.28 9.36
C ASP A 29 -4.33 12.77 9.78
N ALA A 30 -5.28 13.52 9.20
CA ALA A 30 -5.57 14.88 9.61
C ALA A 30 -6.03 14.92 11.10
N PRO A 31 -5.61 15.94 11.87
CA PRO A 31 -6.03 16.09 13.25
C PRO A 31 -7.50 16.51 13.35
N ALA A 32 -8.17 16.10 14.42
CA ALA A 32 -9.46 16.63 14.85
C ALA A 32 -9.27 17.47 16.12
N ALA A 33 -10.09 18.50 16.32
CA ALA A 33 -10.01 19.30 17.54
C ALA A 33 -11.38 19.77 18.02
N SER A 34 -11.54 19.88 19.33
CA SER A 34 -12.70 20.49 19.98
C SER A 34 -12.25 21.57 20.95
N ALA A 35 -13.00 22.67 21.02
CA ALA A 35 -12.78 23.72 22.00
C ALA A 35 -13.92 23.72 23.02
N ASN A 36 -13.61 24.09 24.26
CA ASN A 36 -14.61 24.31 25.31
C ASN A 36 -14.87 25.80 25.53
N SER A 37 -15.93 26.11 26.29
CA SER A 37 -16.36 27.50 26.58
C SER A 37 -15.34 28.33 27.36
N THR A 38 -14.36 27.69 28.01
CA THR A 38 -13.30 28.35 28.77
C THR A 38 -12.01 28.58 27.97
N GLY A 39 -12.05 28.35 26.65
CA GLY A 39 -10.89 28.55 25.77
C GLY A 39 -9.87 27.40 25.78
N GLY A 40 -10.18 26.28 26.44
CA GLY A 40 -9.40 25.05 26.34
C GLY A 40 -9.65 24.35 25.01
N VAL A 41 -8.61 23.73 24.45
CA VAL A 41 -8.70 22.96 23.19
C VAL A 41 -8.16 21.56 23.41
N ASP A 42 -8.88 20.55 22.93
CA ASP A 42 -8.39 19.17 22.83
C ASP A 42 -8.18 18.84 21.36
N VAL A 43 -6.96 18.42 21.02
CA VAL A 43 -6.61 17.93 19.70
C VAL A 43 -6.45 16.43 19.78
N VAL A 44 -7.18 15.70 18.95
CA VAL A 44 -7.11 14.25 18.81
C VAL A 44 -6.43 13.93 17.49
N VAL A 45 -5.47 13.01 17.53
CA VAL A 45 -4.70 12.59 16.36
C VAL A 45 -4.58 11.07 16.33
N ARG A 46 -4.40 10.50 15.14
CA ARG A 46 -4.07 9.07 14.98
C ARG A 46 -2.57 8.92 14.78
N GLY A 47 -1.93 8.15 15.66
CA GLY A 47 -0.49 7.88 15.62
C GLY A 47 -0.10 6.75 14.67
N THR A 48 1.19 6.54 14.45
CA THR A 48 1.72 5.41 13.65
C THR A 48 1.49 4.05 14.29
N ASP A 49 1.20 4.01 15.58
CA ASP A 49 0.71 2.82 16.29
C ASP A 49 -0.80 2.62 16.13
N ARG A 50 -1.44 3.42 15.27
CA ARG A 50 -2.89 3.44 15.01
C ARG A 50 -3.75 3.80 16.23
N ALA A 51 -3.12 4.18 17.35
CA ALA A 51 -3.80 4.66 18.54
C ALA A 51 -4.31 6.09 18.36
N LEU A 52 -5.35 6.44 19.10
CA LEU A 52 -5.78 7.82 19.25
C LEU A 52 -4.98 8.45 20.39
N TRP A 53 -4.35 9.56 20.06
CA TRP A 53 -3.55 10.35 20.97
C TRP A 53 -4.16 11.74 21.11
N THR A 54 -4.12 12.29 22.31
CA THR A 54 -4.66 13.62 22.60
C THR A 54 -3.57 14.57 23.07
N ARG A 55 -3.71 15.82 22.66
CA ARG A 55 -2.93 16.94 23.17
C ARG A 55 -3.87 18.06 23.58
N ALA A 56 -3.73 18.54 24.82
CA ALA A 56 -4.66 19.49 25.40
C ALA A 56 -3.98 20.87 25.54
N PHE A 57 -4.68 21.93 25.16
CA PHE A 57 -4.33 23.31 25.48
C PHE A 57 -5.22 23.79 26.62
N ARG A 58 -4.60 24.25 27.71
CA ARG A 58 -5.27 24.75 28.91
C ARG A 58 -4.50 25.96 29.44
N SER A 59 -5.22 27.01 29.83
CA SER A 59 -4.63 28.19 30.49
C SER A 59 -3.37 28.74 29.80
N GLY A 60 -3.39 28.82 28.46
CA GLY A 60 -2.28 29.37 27.68
C GLY A 60 -1.15 28.38 27.35
N THR A 61 -1.21 27.13 27.81
CA THR A 61 -0.12 26.15 27.66
C THR A 61 -0.61 24.81 27.11
N TRP A 62 0.21 24.18 26.28
CA TRP A 62 0.00 22.81 25.79
C TRP A 62 0.43 21.77 26.82
N SER A 63 -0.25 20.62 26.85
CA SER A 63 0.21 19.46 27.59
C SER A 63 1.64 19.10 27.19
N ALA A 64 2.44 18.71 28.20
CA ALA A 64 3.85 18.38 28.03
C ALA A 64 4.07 17.21 27.06
N SER A 65 3.15 16.26 27.05
CA SER A 65 3.17 15.09 26.18
C SER A 65 1.81 14.81 25.55
N TYR A 66 1.82 13.94 24.54
CA TYR A 66 0.62 13.30 24.03
C TYR A 66 0.15 12.23 25.03
N GLN A 67 -1.15 12.18 25.27
CA GLN A 67 -1.79 11.15 26.09
C GLN A 67 -2.47 10.13 25.19
N ARG A 68 -2.23 8.83 25.41
CA ARG A 68 -2.90 7.79 24.63
C ARG A 68 -4.34 7.68 25.12
N ALA A 69 -5.29 8.10 24.30
CA ALA A 69 -6.71 8.05 24.65
C ALA A 69 -7.33 6.68 24.34
N TRP A 70 -6.82 6.01 23.31
CA TRP A 70 -7.32 4.70 22.90
C TRP A 70 -6.26 3.98 22.06
N ALA A 71 -6.18 2.65 22.16
CA ALA A 71 -5.38 1.81 21.29
C ALA A 71 -6.29 0.86 20.49
N PRO A 72 -6.02 0.62 19.20
CA PRO A 72 -6.73 -0.40 18.46
C PRO A 72 -6.48 -1.77 19.08
N SER A 73 -7.47 -2.64 18.95
CA SER A 73 -7.25 -4.06 19.12
C SER A 73 -6.16 -4.53 18.16
N ALA A 74 -5.49 -5.64 18.50
CA ALA A 74 -4.62 -6.30 17.56
C ALA A 74 -5.35 -6.49 16.22
N PRO A 75 -4.66 -6.35 15.08
CA PRO A 75 -5.26 -6.59 13.77
C PRO A 75 -5.88 -7.98 13.74
N THR A 76 -7.07 -8.10 13.14
CA THR A 76 -7.68 -9.41 12.96
C THR A 76 -6.71 -10.28 12.17
N PRO A 77 -6.30 -11.44 12.70
CA PRO A 77 -5.41 -12.32 11.96
C PRO A 77 -6.09 -12.78 10.68
N PRO A 78 -5.33 -13.01 9.61
CA PRO A 78 -5.89 -13.55 8.37
C PRO A 78 -6.55 -14.91 8.62
N PRO A 79 -7.55 -15.30 7.80
CA PRO A 79 -8.19 -16.61 7.95
C PRO A 79 -7.15 -17.73 7.89
N ALA A 80 -7.20 -18.68 8.84
CA ALA A 80 -6.23 -19.78 8.91
C ALA A 80 -6.17 -20.59 7.60
N SER A 81 -7.29 -20.67 6.87
CA SER A 81 -7.39 -21.31 5.55
C SER A 81 -6.58 -20.63 4.44
N ARG A 82 -6.04 -19.44 4.70
CA ARG A 82 -5.19 -18.67 3.78
C ARG A 82 -3.71 -18.72 4.13
N LEU A 83 -3.34 -19.32 5.26
CA LEU A 83 -1.96 -19.45 5.72
C LEU A 83 -1.26 -20.65 5.06
N GLY A 84 0.08 -20.67 5.12
CA GLY A 84 0.91 -21.77 4.60
C GLY A 84 0.91 -21.90 3.08
N THR A 85 0.32 -20.95 2.35
CA THR A 85 0.23 -20.96 0.89
C THR A 85 0.64 -19.60 0.33
N ASP A 86 1.44 -19.61 -0.74
CA ASP A 86 1.69 -18.43 -1.58
C ASP A 86 0.68 -18.42 -2.73
N TRP A 87 -0.38 -17.63 -2.57
CA TRP A 87 -1.57 -17.72 -3.44
C TRP A 87 -1.30 -17.12 -4.82
N THR A 88 -1.33 -17.96 -5.85
CA THR A 88 -1.18 -17.54 -7.25
C THR A 88 -2.50 -17.13 -7.90
N ARG A 89 -3.65 -17.44 -7.26
CA ARG A 89 -4.99 -17.24 -7.82
C ARG A 89 -6.02 -17.09 -6.69
N ILE A 90 -7.09 -16.32 -6.92
CA ILE A 90 -8.26 -16.27 -6.03
C ILE A 90 -9.05 -17.58 -6.23
N PRO A 91 -9.31 -18.38 -5.18
CA PRO A 91 -10.01 -19.65 -5.31
C PRO A 91 -11.51 -19.43 -5.53
N THR A 92 -11.89 -19.22 -6.79
CA THR A 92 -13.27 -18.99 -7.22
C THR A 92 -13.53 -19.57 -8.61
N SER A 93 -14.80 -19.81 -8.93
CA SER A 93 -15.29 -20.12 -10.29
C SER A 93 -15.82 -18.87 -11.01
N SER A 94 -16.03 -17.75 -10.30
CA SER A 94 -16.51 -16.50 -10.90
C SER A 94 -15.46 -15.87 -11.80
N LYS A 95 -15.88 -15.36 -12.97
CA LYS A 95 -15.00 -14.66 -13.94
C LYS A 95 -14.59 -13.28 -13.43
N VAL A 96 -13.71 -13.28 -12.43
CA VAL A 96 -13.10 -12.09 -11.84
C VAL A 96 -11.59 -12.09 -12.10
N ILE A 97 -11.02 -10.90 -12.30
CA ILE A 97 -9.57 -10.67 -12.39
C ILE A 97 -9.17 -9.70 -11.27
N ALA A 98 -8.03 -9.96 -10.62
CA ALA A 98 -7.39 -9.00 -9.73
C ALA A 98 -6.17 -8.38 -10.43
N LEU A 99 -6.24 -7.08 -10.71
CA LEU A 99 -5.08 -6.33 -11.17
C LEU A 99 -4.24 -5.88 -9.98
N THR A 100 -2.95 -6.19 -10.04
CA THR A 100 -2.01 -5.88 -8.96
C THR A 100 -0.77 -5.19 -9.49
N PHE A 101 -0.22 -4.26 -8.71
CA PHE A 101 0.89 -3.42 -9.11
C PHE A 101 1.98 -3.38 -8.05
N ASP A 102 3.21 -3.72 -8.41
CA ASP A 102 4.35 -3.63 -7.51
C ASP A 102 5.06 -2.28 -7.69
N ALA A 103 5.31 -1.60 -6.57
CA ALA A 103 5.96 -0.29 -6.53
C ALA A 103 7.24 -0.38 -5.69
N GLY A 104 8.36 -0.63 -6.37
CA GLY A 104 9.71 -0.68 -5.78
C GLY A 104 10.78 0.10 -6.55
N GLY A 105 10.47 0.60 -7.75
CA GLY A 105 11.38 1.35 -8.63
C GLY A 105 11.14 2.87 -8.62
N ASN A 106 10.98 3.49 -9.79
CA ASN A 106 10.53 4.89 -9.89
C ASN A 106 8.98 4.99 -9.96
N ASP A 107 8.42 6.20 -10.03
CA ASP A 107 6.96 6.45 -10.06
C ASP A 107 6.40 6.76 -11.46
N ARG A 108 7.20 6.60 -12.54
CA ARG A 108 6.87 7.13 -13.88
C ARG A 108 5.54 6.63 -14.45
N GLY A 109 5.17 5.37 -14.19
CA GLY A 109 3.92 4.80 -14.68
C GLY A 109 2.69 5.16 -13.83
N LEU A 110 2.89 5.64 -12.59
CA LEU A 110 1.82 5.70 -11.59
C LEU A 110 0.64 6.58 -12.01
N ALA A 111 0.93 7.78 -12.52
CA ALA A 111 -0.11 8.75 -12.89
C ALA A 111 -1.01 8.19 -14.00
N SER A 112 -0.42 7.55 -15.01
CA SER A 112 -1.14 6.92 -16.13
C SER A 112 -1.96 5.71 -15.66
N ILE A 113 -1.37 4.84 -14.83
CA ILE A 113 -2.05 3.68 -14.25
C ILE A 113 -3.27 4.12 -13.44
N ARG A 114 -3.09 5.02 -12.46
CA ARG A 114 -4.20 5.52 -11.63
C ARG A 114 -5.29 6.13 -12.49
N ARG A 115 -4.93 7.01 -13.44
CA ARG A 115 -5.90 7.67 -14.30
C ARG A 115 -6.73 6.66 -15.08
N THR A 116 -6.08 5.63 -15.63
CA THR A 116 -6.75 4.55 -16.37
C THR A 116 -7.70 3.76 -15.50
N LEU A 117 -7.25 3.33 -14.31
CA LEU A 117 -8.07 2.57 -13.36
C LEU A 117 -9.30 3.38 -12.92
N GLN A 118 -9.13 4.66 -12.60
CA GLN A 118 -10.24 5.55 -12.19
C GLN A 118 -11.22 5.79 -13.33
N LEU A 119 -10.74 6.14 -14.54
CA LEU A 119 -11.60 6.33 -15.71
C LEU A 119 -12.42 5.10 -16.05
N LYS A 120 -11.79 3.93 -15.94
CA LYS A 120 -12.42 2.67 -16.25
C LYS A 120 -13.16 2.08 -15.05
N ASN A 121 -13.18 2.72 -13.87
CA ASN A 121 -13.79 2.21 -12.64
C ASN A 121 -13.31 0.79 -12.29
N VAL A 122 -12.00 0.57 -12.30
CA VAL A 122 -11.39 -0.73 -12.02
C VAL A 122 -10.71 -0.70 -10.64
N PRO A 123 -11.15 -1.53 -9.69
CA PRO A 123 -10.43 -1.71 -8.43
C PRO A 123 -9.08 -2.40 -8.67
N ALA A 124 -8.08 -2.06 -7.86
CA ALA A 124 -6.74 -2.63 -7.95
C ALA A 124 -6.07 -2.72 -6.57
N THR A 125 -4.99 -3.52 -6.50
CA THR A 125 -4.14 -3.64 -5.31
C THR A 125 -2.70 -3.24 -5.63
N PHE A 126 -2.09 -2.37 -4.83
CA PHE A 126 -0.71 -1.93 -4.98
C PHE A 126 0.15 -2.48 -3.85
N PHE A 127 1.18 -3.25 -4.15
CA PHE A 127 2.18 -3.70 -3.19
C PHE A 127 3.33 -2.71 -3.19
N LEU A 128 3.51 -2.01 -2.08
CA LEU A 128 4.50 -0.94 -1.97
C LEU A 128 5.71 -1.44 -1.20
N THR A 129 6.92 -1.09 -1.66
CA THR A 129 8.08 -1.21 -0.78
C THR A 129 8.11 -0.04 0.20
N GLY A 130 8.70 -0.27 1.38
CA GLY A 130 8.90 0.79 2.35
C GLY A 130 9.84 1.89 1.83
N ALA A 131 10.91 1.51 1.14
CA ALA A 131 11.84 2.44 0.50
C ALA A 131 11.15 3.32 -0.55
N TRP A 132 10.35 2.73 -1.44
CA TRP A 132 9.59 3.49 -2.44
C TRP A 132 8.63 4.48 -1.78
N THR A 133 7.95 4.06 -0.72
CA THR A 133 7.02 4.93 0.02
C THR A 133 7.73 6.14 0.64
N ARG A 134 8.96 5.96 1.15
CA ARG A 134 9.75 7.07 1.69
C ARG A 134 10.29 8.00 0.61
N SER A 135 10.64 7.47 -0.57
CA SER A 135 11.11 8.27 -1.71
C SER A 135 9.97 9.03 -2.40
N PHE A 136 8.76 8.47 -2.42
CA PHE A 136 7.60 9.04 -3.10
C PHE A 136 6.37 9.15 -2.18
N PRO A 137 6.46 9.87 -1.04
CA PRO A 137 5.39 9.88 -0.03
C PRO A 137 4.08 10.45 -0.57
N THR A 138 4.14 11.52 -1.38
CA THR A 138 2.95 12.10 -2.04
C THR A 138 2.28 11.08 -2.97
N ARG A 139 3.07 10.31 -3.72
CA ARG A 139 2.57 9.30 -4.67
C ARG A 139 1.94 8.11 -3.95
N ALA A 140 2.58 7.64 -2.88
CA ALA A 140 2.01 6.61 -2.03
C ALA A 140 0.67 7.06 -1.45
N ASN A 141 0.58 8.30 -0.96
CA ASN A 141 -0.68 8.86 -0.47
C ASN A 141 -1.76 8.95 -1.55
N GLU A 142 -1.41 9.38 -2.77
CA GLU A 142 -2.33 9.43 -3.92
C GLU A 142 -2.95 8.05 -4.23
N VAL A 143 -2.19 6.96 -4.06
CA VAL A 143 -2.71 5.59 -4.24
C VAL A 143 -3.82 5.27 -3.23
N ALA A 144 -3.57 5.54 -1.95
CA ALA A 144 -4.52 5.23 -0.88
C ALA A 144 -5.76 6.15 -0.92
N VAL A 145 -5.57 7.45 -1.14
CA VAL A 145 -6.67 8.43 -1.24
C VAL A 145 -7.55 8.17 -2.47
N ALA A 146 -6.99 7.61 -3.55
CA ALA A 146 -7.76 7.16 -4.70
C ALA A 146 -8.62 5.90 -4.42
N GLY A 147 -8.54 5.32 -3.22
CA GLY A 147 -9.33 4.18 -2.80
C GLY A 147 -8.77 2.82 -3.22
N PHE A 148 -7.53 2.77 -3.72
CA PHE A 148 -6.90 1.49 -4.06
C PHE A 148 -6.43 0.74 -2.81
N ARG A 149 -6.46 -0.59 -2.89
CA ARG A 149 -5.96 -1.45 -1.81
C ARG A 149 -4.44 -1.41 -1.77
N VAL A 150 -3.84 -1.34 -0.60
CA VAL A 150 -2.37 -1.36 -0.41
C VAL A 150 -1.93 -2.67 0.26
N GLY A 151 -0.82 -3.25 -0.19
CA GLY A 151 -0.16 -4.41 0.39
C GLY A 151 1.32 -4.13 0.68
N ASN A 152 1.95 -5.00 1.45
CA ASN A 152 3.36 -4.91 1.84
C ASN A 152 4.26 -5.66 0.84
N HIS A 153 5.33 -5.02 0.37
CA HIS A 153 6.29 -5.60 -0.56
C HIS A 153 7.73 -5.61 -0.03
N THR A 154 7.93 -5.76 1.28
CA THR A 154 9.21 -5.57 2.00
C THR A 154 9.75 -4.15 1.96
N ASP A 155 10.82 -3.88 2.71
CA ASP A 155 11.34 -2.52 2.81
C ASP A 155 12.22 -2.18 1.61
N THR A 156 13.23 -3.01 1.34
CA THR A 156 14.27 -2.76 0.32
C THR A 156 14.27 -3.78 -0.81
N HIS A 157 13.21 -4.57 -0.96
CA HIS A 157 13.04 -5.56 -2.03
C HIS A 157 14.16 -6.65 -2.09
N PRO A 158 14.61 -7.26 -0.96
CA PRO A 158 15.61 -8.32 -1.00
C PRO A 158 14.99 -9.68 -1.37
N HIS A 159 15.84 -10.62 -1.80
CA HIS A 159 15.54 -12.04 -1.79
C HIS A 159 15.41 -12.53 -0.34
N LEU A 160 14.18 -12.63 0.19
CA LEU A 160 13.96 -12.97 1.60
C LEU A 160 14.58 -14.30 2.02
N PRO A 161 14.54 -15.38 1.22
CA PRO A 161 15.22 -16.64 1.54
C PRO A 161 16.73 -16.52 1.75
N ALA A 162 17.38 -15.50 1.20
CA ALA A 162 18.82 -15.26 1.36
C ALA A 162 19.17 -14.54 2.68
N LEU A 163 18.18 -14.01 3.41
CA LEU A 163 18.41 -13.41 4.71
C LEU A 163 18.64 -14.50 5.75
N THR A 164 19.79 -14.44 6.43
CA THR A 164 20.24 -15.54 7.31
C THR A 164 19.46 -15.64 8.61
N THR A 165 18.80 -14.57 9.07
CA THR A 165 18.08 -14.52 10.36
C THR A 165 16.61 -14.15 10.19
N ASP A 166 15.74 -14.71 11.04
CA ASP A 166 14.31 -14.39 11.05
C ASP A 166 14.07 -12.92 11.43
N ALA A 167 14.92 -12.39 12.31
CA ALA A 167 14.90 -10.98 12.70
C ALA A 167 15.12 -10.05 11.48
N ALA A 168 16.01 -10.41 10.56
CA ALA A 168 16.21 -9.62 9.34
C ALA A 168 14.99 -9.69 8.39
N VAL A 169 14.33 -10.84 8.30
CA VAL A 169 13.08 -10.99 7.53
C VAL A 169 11.96 -10.15 8.16
N ARG A 170 11.76 -10.25 9.48
CA ARG A 170 10.75 -9.45 10.22
C ARG A 170 11.05 -7.96 10.12
N ALA A 171 12.32 -7.55 10.17
CA ALA A 171 12.71 -6.16 9.99
C ALA A 171 12.29 -5.61 8.61
N GLN A 172 12.44 -6.40 7.54
CA GLN A 172 11.97 -6.01 6.20
C GLN A 172 10.45 -5.85 6.13
N ILE A 173 9.70 -6.72 6.80
CA ILE A 173 8.23 -6.67 6.83
C ILE A 173 7.76 -5.45 7.64
N ASN A 174 8.29 -5.27 8.86
CA ASN A 174 7.80 -4.28 9.82
C ASN A 174 8.24 -2.86 9.45
N THR A 175 9.46 -2.68 8.94
CA THR A 175 9.93 -1.36 8.46
C THR A 175 9.09 -0.89 7.27
N ALA A 176 8.70 -1.82 6.38
CA ALA A 176 7.81 -1.52 5.28
C ALA A 176 6.39 -1.20 5.77
N GLU A 177 5.83 -1.96 6.71
CA GLU A 177 4.52 -1.68 7.30
C GLU A 177 4.46 -0.25 7.81
N GLU A 178 5.44 0.15 8.62
CA GLU A 178 5.46 1.49 9.20
C GLU A 178 5.61 2.59 8.15
N ALA A 179 6.49 2.38 7.15
CA ALA A 179 6.70 3.35 6.08
C ALA A 179 5.44 3.53 5.23
N ILE A 180 4.77 2.43 4.89
CA ILE A 180 3.49 2.42 4.17
C ILE A 180 2.42 3.15 4.97
N LEU A 181 2.26 2.81 6.25
CA LEU A 181 1.27 3.45 7.10
C LEU A 181 1.53 4.95 7.26
N ARG A 182 2.79 5.35 7.45
CA ARG A 182 3.19 6.78 7.52
C ARG A 182 2.92 7.52 6.20
N GLY A 183 3.27 6.92 5.07
CA GLY A 183 3.12 7.55 3.76
C GLY A 183 1.68 7.59 3.25
N THR A 184 0.88 6.59 3.60
CA THR A 184 -0.45 6.38 2.99
C THR A 184 -1.62 6.56 3.96
N GLY A 185 -1.40 6.40 5.26
CA GLY A 185 -2.47 6.25 6.26
C GLY A 185 -3.16 4.87 6.22
N ALA A 186 -2.84 4.03 5.24
CA ALA A 186 -3.45 2.71 5.04
C ALA A 186 -2.64 1.60 5.73
N ASP A 187 -3.35 0.64 6.33
CA ASP A 187 -2.76 -0.59 6.83
C ASP A 187 -2.50 -1.56 5.67
N PRO A 188 -1.25 -1.96 5.37
CA PRO A 188 -0.99 -2.90 4.29
C PRO A 188 -1.46 -4.33 4.60
N ARG A 189 -1.71 -4.68 5.87
CA ARG A 189 -2.21 -6.02 6.24
C ARG A 189 -3.63 -6.28 5.73
N PRO A 190 -3.99 -7.53 5.44
CA PRO A 190 -3.15 -8.73 5.59
C PRO A 190 -2.46 -9.13 4.29
N LEU A 191 -2.17 -8.22 3.34
CA LEU A 191 -1.65 -8.60 2.03
C LEU A 191 -0.13 -8.41 1.95
N PHE A 192 0.60 -9.46 1.61
CA PHE A 192 2.04 -9.42 1.41
C PHE A 192 2.43 -10.06 0.08
N ARG A 193 3.41 -9.49 -0.61
CA ARG A 193 4.02 -10.08 -1.81
C ARG A 193 5.52 -10.19 -1.65
N PHE A 194 6.04 -11.39 -1.84
CA PHE A 194 7.48 -11.65 -1.85
C PHE A 194 8.13 -10.94 -3.05
N PRO A 195 9.21 -10.16 -2.84
CA PRO A 195 10.10 -9.72 -3.92
C PRO A 195 10.48 -10.89 -4.82
N PHE A 196 10.42 -10.69 -6.13
CA PHE A 196 10.74 -11.72 -7.15
C PHE A 196 9.88 -13.00 -7.10
N GLY A 197 8.85 -13.05 -6.24
CA GLY A 197 8.16 -14.31 -5.93
C GLY A 197 9.05 -15.33 -5.20
N ASP A 198 10.14 -14.87 -4.57
CA ASP A 198 11.13 -15.74 -3.93
C ASP A 198 10.69 -16.12 -2.51
N VAL A 199 10.30 -17.38 -2.34
CA VAL A 199 9.67 -17.89 -1.13
C VAL A 199 10.15 -19.31 -0.82
N ASN A 200 10.31 -19.60 0.47
CA ASN A 200 10.42 -20.95 1.01
C ASN A 200 9.53 -21.07 2.26
N SER A 201 9.43 -22.28 2.84
CA SER A 201 8.58 -22.52 4.01
C SER A 201 8.92 -21.64 5.21
N ARG A 202 10.21 -21.35 5.43
CA ARG A 202 10.67 -20.48 6.52
C ARG A 202 10.11 -19.06 6.39
N VAL A 203 10.36 -18.39 5.26
CA VAL A 203 9.93 -16.99 5.11
C VAL A 203 8.42 -16.86 4.96
N LEU A 204 7.75 -17.87 4.41
CA LEU A 204 6.28 -17.95 4.37
C LEU A 204 5.69 -18.02 5.78
N GLY A 205 6.25 -18.85 6.66
CA GLY A 205 5.85 -18.93 8.07
C GLY A 205 6.00 -17.59 8.78
N ILE A 206 7.15 -16.92 8.61
CA ILE A 206 7.40 -15.60 9.21
C ILE A 206 6.37 -14.57 8.72
N VAL A 207 6.09 -14.50 7.42
CA VAL A 207 5.06 -13.60 6.86
C VAL A 207 3.68 -13.90 7.44
N ASN A 208 3.33 -15.17 7.63
CA ASN A 208 2.06 -15.56 8.25
C ASN A 208 1.99 -15.17 9.74
N ASP A 209 3.08 -15.34 10.49
CA ASP A 209 3.18 -14.92 11.90
C ASP A 209 3.03 -13.40 12.07
N GLU A 210 3.53 -12.61 11.11
CA GLU A 210 3.35 -11.14 11.08
C GLU A 210 1.93 -10.71 10.65
N GLY A 211 0.99 -11.66 10.50
CA GLY A 211 -0.40 -11.38 10.19
C GLY A 211 -0.69 -11.12 8.71
N TYR A 212 0.15 -11.65 7.82
CA TYR A 212 -0.02 -11.51 6.38
C TYR A 212 -0.32 -12.83 5.66
N VAL A 213 -1.08 -12.71 4.57
CA VAL A 213 -1.31 -13.71 3.52
C VAL A 213 -0.38 -13.38 2.35
N ALA A 214 0.41 -14.36 1.97
CA ALA A 214 1.30 -14.26 0.81
C ALA A 214 0.48 -14.38 -0.48
N VAL A 215 0.71 -13.44 -1.41
CA VAL A 215 0.07 -13.40 -2.71
C VAL A 215 1.10 -13.21 -3.82
N ARG A 216 1.15 -14.20 -4.72
CA ARG A 216 1.88 -14.15 -5.97
C ARG A 216 0.97 -13.66 -7.08
N TRP A 217 1.00 -14.32 -8.22
CA TRP A 217 0.25 -14.00 -9.42
C TRP A 217 0.03 -15.25 -10.25
N THR A 218 -0.99 -15.19 -11.08
CA THR A 218 -1.30 -16.19 -12.10
C THR A 218 -0.50 -15.89 -13.37
N VAL A 219 -0.41 -14.62 -13.73
CA VAL A 219 0.26 -14.15 -14.95
C VAL A 219 1.08 -12.91 -14.63
N ASP A 220 2.33 -12.92 -15.09
CA ASP A 220 3.22 -11.76 -15.11
C ASP A 220 3.10 -11.06 -16.46
N SER A 221 2.90 -9.75 -16.46
CA SER A 221 2.86 -8.96 -17.68
C SER A 221 4.21 -8.92 -18.40
N LEU A 222 5.31 -9.00 -17.63
CA LEU A 222 6.68 -8.72 -18.05
C LEU A 222 6.89 -7.31 -18.61
N GLY A 223 5.96 -6.37 -18.35
CA GLY A 223 6.04 -5.00 -18.86
C GLY A 223 7.25 -4.21 -18.33
N TRP A 224 7.79 -4.62 -17.18
CA TRP A 224 9.00 -4.02 -16.59
C TRP A 224 10.28 -4.24 -17.43
N GLN A 225 10.31 -5.25 -18.31
CA GLN A 225 11.46 -5.54 -19.18
C GLN A 225 11.63 -4.52 -20.32
N GLY A 226 10.64 -3.67 -20.55
CA GLY A 226 10.68 -2.67 -21.62
C GLY A 226 10.93 -3.30 -22.99
N THR A 227 11.69 -2.60 -23.83
CA THR A 227 12.00 -3.01 -25.20
C THR A 227 12.81 -4.31 -25.28
N SER A 228 13.57 -4.65 -24.23
CA SER A 228 14.29 -5.94 -24.16
C SER A 228 13.35 -7.15 -24.01
N GLY A 229 12.16 -6.94 -23.45
CA GLY A 229 11.12 -7.97 -23.25
C GLY A 229 10.06 -8.02 -24.36
N GLY A 230 10.13 -7.13 -25.35
CA GLY A 230 9.24 -7.10 -26.51
C GLY A 230 8.50 -5.78 -26.69
N THR A 231 7.18 -5.84 -26.85
CA THR A 231 6.31 -4.70 -27.18
C THR A 231 5.11 -4.60 -26.24
N VAL A 232 4.46 -3.43 -26.22
CA VAL A 232 3.19 -3.22 -25.48
C VAL A 232 2.14 -4.26 -25.88
N GLN A 233 2.00 -4.57 -27.17
CA GLN A 233 1.00 -5.55 -27.63
C GLN A 233 1.30 -6.96 -27.09
N GLN A 234 2.57 -7.37 -27.04
CA GLN A 234 2.93 -8.67 -26.45
C GLN A 234 2.65 -8.72 -24.95
N VAL A 235 2.76 -7.60 -24.23
CA VAL A 235 2.32 -7.49 -22.82
C VAL A 235 0.81 -7.72 -22.72
N VAL A 236 0.02 -7.05 -23.57
CA VAL A 236 -1.44 -7.22 -23.62
C VAL A 236 -1.82 -8.67 -23.92
N ASP A 237 -1.23 -9.26 -24.96
CA ASP A 237 -1.55 -10.62 -25.40
C ASP A 237 -1.22 -11.65 -24.32
N ARG A 238 -0.05 -11.52 -23.66
CA ARG A 238 0.36 -12.39 -22.55
C ARG A 238 -0.61 -12.33 -21.38
N VAL A 239 -0.98 -11.12 -20.95
CA VAL A 239 -1.91 -10.95 -19.83
C VAL A 239 -3.29 -11.53 -20.16
N LEU A 240 -3.78 -11.30 -21.37
CA LEU A 240 -5.08 -11.81 -21.81
C LEU A 240 -5.09 -13.33 -22.07
N ALA A 241 -3.95 -13.91 -22.44
CA ALA A 241 -3.79 -15.37 -22.56
C ALA A 241 -3.84 -16.06 -21.18
N GLY A 242 -3.42 -15.38 -20.11
CA GLY A 242 -3.54 -15.85 -18.73
C GLY A 242 -4.96 -15.79 -18.14
N ALA A 243 -5.97 -15.44 -18.94
CA ALA A 243 -7.34 -15.26 -18.48
C ALA A 243 -7.96 -16.57 -17.96
N GLN A 244 -8.20 -16.61 -16.66
CA GLN A 244 -9.01 -17.64 -16.00
C GLN A 244 -9.77 -17.01 -14.81
N PRO A 245 -10.89 -17.61 -14.35
CA PRO A 245 -11.60 -17.12 -13.16
C PRO A 245 -10.61 -16.88 -12.01
N GLY A 246 -10.72 -15.81 -11.24
CA GLY A 246 -9.83 -15.54 -10.11
C GLY A 246 -8.36 -15.24 -10.44
N ALA A 247 -7.98 -15.05 -11.71
CA ALA A 247 -6.57 -14.79 -12.05
C ALA A 247 -6.08 -13.48 -11.43
N ILE A 248 -4.82 -13.51 -10.98
CA ILE A 248 -4.11 -12.38 -10.41
C ILE A 248 -3.05 -11.94 -11.43
N VAL A 249 -3.13 -10.70 -11.89
CA VAL A 249 -2.17 -10.13 -12.85
C VAL A 249 -1.13 -9.32 -12.08
N LEU A 250 0.15 -9.65 -12.27
CA LEU A 250 1.27 -8.82 -11.82
C LEU A 250 1.62 -7.79 -12.90
N MET A 251 1.72 -6.53 -12.49
CA MET A 251 2.24 -5.40 -13.28
C MET A 251 3.10 -4.52 -12.36
N HIS A 252 3.83 -3.56 -12.91
CA HIS A 252 4.73 -2.69 -12.16
C HIS A 252 4.41 -1.21 -12.35
N VAL A 253 4.68 -0.41 -11.32
CA VAL A 253 4.48 1.05 -11.35
C VAL A 253 5.62 1.78 -12.08
N GLY A 254 6.85 1.28 -11.92
CA GLY A 254 8.05 1.93 -12.44
C GLY A 254 8.25 1.75 -13.94
N SER A 255 9.11 2.58 -14.52
CA SER A 255 9.65 2.32 -15.85
C SER A 255 10.74 1.27 -15.82
N ASN A 256 11.03 0.68 -16.98
CA ASN A 256 12.30 0.00 -17.19
C ASN A 256 13.48 0.96 -16.88
N PRO A 257 14.55 0.48 -16.22
CA PRO A 257 15.67 1.33 -15.80
C PRO A 257 16.57 1.78 -16.96
N ASP A 258 16.65 1.01 -18.05
CA ASP A 258 17.58 1.25 -19.16
C ASP A 258 16.96 2.13 -20.25
N ASP A 259 15.73 1.81 -20.66
CA ASP A 259 15.05 2.51 -21.77
C ASP A 259 13.95 3.49 -21.34
N GLY A 260 13.58 3.50 -20.05
CA GLY A 260 12.58 4.41 -19.49
C GLY A 260 11.13 4.12 -19.92
N THR A 261 10.86 3.03 -20.62
CA THR A 261 9.50 2.67 -21.06
C THR A 261 8.62 2.22 -19.89
N THR A 262 7.32 2.45 -20.01
CA THR A 262 6.30 2.09 -19.02
C THR A 262 5.25 1.16 -19.64
N PHE A 263 5.70 0.04 -20.22
CA PHE A 263 4.80 -0.85 -20.98
C PHE A 263 3.61 -1.37 -20.17
N ASP A 264 3.78 -1.59 -18.86
CA ASP A 264 2.65 -1.91 -17.98
C ASP A 264 1.57 -0.82 -17.99
N ALA A 265 1.97 0.45 -17.85
CA ALA A 265 1.04 1.56 -17.90
C ALA A 265 0.40 1.72 -19.29
N ALA A 266 1.17 1.52 -20.35
CA ALA A 266 0.71 1.64 -21.73
C ALA A 266 -0.25 0.51 -22.14
N ALA A 267 -0.03 -0.72 -21.67
CA ALA A 267 -0.85 -1.90 -21.97
C ALA A 267 -2.18 -1.92 -21.20
N LEU A 268 -2.20 -1.30 -20.01
CA LEU A 268 -3.32 -1.39 -19.07
C LEU A 268 -4.70 -1.07 -19.66
N PRO A 269 -4.90 -0.02 -20.49
CA PRO A 269 -6.21 0.26 -21.06
C PRO A 269 -6.76 -0.91 -21.90
N GLN A 270 -5.92 -1.50 -22.75
CA GLN A 270 -6.29 -2.61 -23.63
C GLN A 270 -6.47 -3.92 -22.85
N ILE A 271 -5.66 -4.14 -21.81
CA ILE A 271 -5.84 -5.27 -20.89
C ILE A 271 -7.23 -5.22 -20.24
N ILE A 272 -7.64 -4.05 -19.72
CA ILE A 272 -8.93 -3.89 -19.06
C ILE A 272 -10.08 -4.17 -20.05
N ASP A 273 -10.02 -3.57 -21.23
CA ASP A 273 -11.06 -3.72 -22.25
C ASP A 273 -11.11 -5.17 -22.78
N GLY A 274 -9.95 -5.80 -22.95
CA GLY A 274 -9.83 -7.19 -23.38
C GLY A 274 -10.40 -8.19 -22.38
N PHE A 275 -10.22 -7.98 -21.07
CA PHE A 275 -10.85 -8.82 -20.05
C PHE A 275 -12.38 -8.62 -20.01
N ARG A 276 -12.85 -7.37 -20.11
CA ARG A 276 -14.30 -7.07 -20.19
C ARG A 276 -14.97 -7.70 -21.40
N ALA A 277 -14.33 -7.61 -22.57
CA ALA A 277 -14.82 -8.25 -23.79
C ALA A 277 -14.93 -9.79 -23.63
N ARG A 278 -14.05 -10.39 -22.80
CA ARG A 278 -14.11 -11.82 -22.43
C ARG A 278 -15.10 -12.11 -21.29
N GLY A 279 -15.89 -11.14 -20.84
CA GLY A 279 -16.89 -11.29 -19.78
C GLY A 279 -16.32 -11.36 -18.36
N TYR A 280 -15.13 -10.82 -18.12
CA TYR A 280 -14.56 -10.70 -16.78
C TYR A 280 -14.94 -9.38 -16.10
N THR A 281 -15.07 -9.44 -14.78
CA THR A 281 -15.15 -8.25 -13.90
C THR A 281 -13.88 -8.16 -13.06
N PHE A 282 -13.71 -7.05 -12.33
CA PHE A 282 -12.49 -6.79 -11.56
C PHE A 282 -12.77 -6.72 -10.07
N VAL A 283 -11.85 -7.28 -9.28
CA VAL A 283 -11.89 -7.28 -7.81
C VAL A 283 -10.53 -6.87 -7.24
N THR A 284 -10.50 -6.45 -5.98
CA THR A 284 -9.23 -6.39 -5.23
C THR A 284 -8.91 -7.75 -4.61
N LEU A 285 -7.68 -7.88 -4.11
CA LEU A 285 -7.26 -9.05 -3.33
C LEU A 285 -7.98 -9.20 -1.98
N ASN A 286 -8.88 -8.28 -1.60
CA ASN A 286 -9.79 -8.52 -0.48
C ASN A 286 -10.64 -9.78 -0.70
N ALA A 287 -10.90 -10.17 -1.95
CA ALA A 287 -11.60 -11.42 -2.28
C ALA A 287 -10.83 -12.69 -1.86
N LEU A 288 -9.54 -12.58 -1.53
CA LEU A 288 -8.75 -13.69 -1.00
C LEU A 288 -8.79 -13.75 0.54
N VAL A 289 -8.87 -12.62 1.22
CA VAL A 289 -8.57 -12.49 2.66
C VAL A 289 -9.77 -12.09 3.53
N ARG A 290 -10.97 -12.02 2.93
CA ARG A 290 -12.24 -11.83 3.64
C ARG A 290 -13.02 -13.13 3.74
#